data_AF-A0A4Q7PNQ8-F1
#
_entry.id   AF-A0A4Q7PNQ8-F1
#
_cell.length_a   1.000
_cell.length_b   1.000
_cell.length_c   1.000
_cell.angle_alpha   90.00
_cell.angle_beta   90.00
_cell.angle_gamma   90.00
#
_symmetry.space_group_name_H-M   'P 1'
#
loop_
_entity.id
_entity.type
_entity.pdbx_description
1 polymer ?
#
loop_
_entity_poly.entity_id
_entity_poly.type
_entity_poly.pdbx_seq_one_letter_code
_entity_poly.pdbx_strand_id
1 'polypeptide(L)'
;MIIREYRKEDLGEVMQLFYDTVHTVNRRDYTEEQVNAWAPEKWETGDWEQSFADHDSVVAEENGRLIGFGDIDETGYLDRLYVHRDFQRQGVGSGICGVLESRAKDKKLTVHASVTSVPFFESRGYRAVREQQVERDGVLLTNFVMERERPRRYEAIDKVGRAAVDTGLCRAIVLKGSIGRGDDDAYSDIDMYVVTAEGDFQAFLDKRLECLKSYGNIVFWEENQFSAPQLLAIYENGLHVDLYTVTAENMEHSDPVKVHYDPEGIFADYRWDRPEMSPAELAASFSSALYYMVEADTAYCRKNYAWTARILDSSVAESARLLRSLYDRQYAFLGLKKLNEIVPPERFRMVEEAYANLREGGFQRANECVMELLELFLNETEEAVKSFLNLGFYRWMQKNINNTLFRP
;
A
#
# COMPACT_ATOMS: atom_id res chain seq x y z
N MET A 1 -1.68 20.10 2.41
CA MET A 1 -1.73 19.72 0.97
C MET A 1 -2.84 18.71 0.68
N ILE A 2 -3.59 18.92 -0.41
CA ILE A 2 -4.60 18.01 -0.97
C ILE A 2 -4.26 17.78 -2.45
N ILE A 3 -4.43 16.56 -2.97
CA ILE A 3 -4.31 16.25 -4.41
C ILE A 3 -5.70 15.95 -4.93
N ARG A 4 -6.08 16.57 -6.05
CA ARG A 4 -7.40 16.44 -6.68
C ARG A 4 -7.29 16.39 -8.20
N GLU A 5 -8.35 15.92 -8.86
CA GLU A 5 -8.45 16.00 -10.32
C GLU A 5 -8.29 17.44 -10.80
N TYR A 6 -7.61 17.59 -11.92
CA TYR A 6 -7.56 18.83 -12.69
C TYR A 6 -8.97 19.21 -13.18
N ARG A 7 -9.23 20.51 -13.21
CA ARG A 7 -10.44 21.10 -13.78
C ARG A 7 -10.05 22.17 -14.78
N LYS A 8 -10.91 22.42 -15.76
CA LYS A 8 -10.66 23.43 -16.80
C LYS A 8 -10.36 24.81 -16.24
N GLU A 9 -10.94 25.16 -15.08
CA GLU A 9 -10.70 26.43 -14.39
C GLU A 9 -9.26 26.56 -13.86
N ASP A 10 -8.55 25.45 -13.64
CA ASP A 10 -7.18 25.44 -13.13
C ASP A 10 -6.16 25.84 -14.22
N LEU A 11 -6.54 25.83 -15.51
CA LEU A 11 -5.62 26.02 -16.64
C LEU A 11 -4.75 27.27 -16.48
N GLY A 12 -5.35 28.39 -16.07
CA GLY A 12 -4.61 29.64 -15.88
C GLY A 12 -3.51 29.54 -14.82
N GLU A 13 -3.81 28.95 -13.66
CA GLU A 13 -2.85 28.75 -12.57
C GLU A 13 -1.79 27.71 -12.93
N VAL A 14 -2.17 26.62 -13.61
CA VAL A 14 -1.26 25.58 -14.11
C VAL A 14 -0.24 26.17 -15.08
N MET A 15 -0.69 26.95 -16.05
CA MET A 15 0.18 27.59 -17.03
C MET A 15 1.15 28.59 -16.38
N GLN A 16 0.67 29.38 -15.42
CA GLN A 16 1.53 30.30 -14.67
C GLN A 16 2.56 29.54 -13.83
N LEU A 17 2.15 28.46 -13.14
CA LEU A 17 3.05 27.63 -12.34
C LEU A 17 4.13 27.01 -13.23
N PHE A 18 3.74 26.46 -14.39
CA PHE A 18 4.65 25.88 -15.36
C PHE A 18 5.71 26.90 -15.80
N TYR A 19 5.27 28.08 -16.28
CA TYR A 19 6.15 29.17 -16.68
C TYR A 19 7.12 29.54 -15.54
N ASP A 20 6.60 29.86 -14.36
CA ASP A 20 7.40 30.27 -13.22
C ASP A 20 8.42 29.20 -12.82
N THR A 21 8.04 27.93 -12.89
CA THR A 21 8.91 26.81 -12.50
C THR A 21 10.05 26.64 -13.50
N VAL A 22 9.77 26.67 -14.80
CA VAL A 22 10.80 26.56 -15.85
C VAL A 22 11.81 27.71 -15.73
N HIS A 23 11.32 28.95 -15.57
CA HIS A 23 12.15 30.15 -15.50
C HIS A 23 12.92 30.34 -14.19
N THR A 24 12.53 29.68 -13.11
CA THR A 24 13.20 29.86 -11.79
C THR A 24 13.92 28.62 -11.29
N VAL A 25 13.36 27.43 -11.51
CA VAL A 25 13.90 26.16 -11.04
C VAL A 25 14.79 25.55 -12.12
N ASN A 26 14.25 25.33 -13.32
CA ASN A 26 14.99 24.66 -14.40
C ASN A 26 16.09 25.54 -15.00
N ARG A 27 16.00 26.87 -14.90
CA ARG A 27 17.04 27.83 -15.34
C ARG A 27 18.45 27.56 -14.78
N ARG A 28 18.57 26.72 -13.76
CA ARG A 28 19.84 26.24 -13.19
C ARG A 28 20.57 25.26 -14.11
N ASP A 29 19.82 24.47 -14.88
CA ASP A 29 20.33 23.42 -15.77
C ASP A 29 20.20 23.79 -17.26
N TYR A 30 19.37 24.79 -17.58
CA TYR A 30 19.12 25.26 -18.94
C TYR A 30 19.49 26.73 -19.12
N THR A 31 19.94 27.07 -20.32
CA THR A 31 20.23 28.46 -20.72
C THR A 31 18.95 29.30 -20.82
N GLU A 32 19.11 30.63 -20.88
CA GLU A 32 17.98 31.55 -21.04
C GLU A 32 17.20 31.29 -22.33
N GLU A 33 17.93 31.08 -23.42
CA GLU A 33 17.36 30.74 -24.72
C GLU A 33 16.54 29.45 -24.66
N GLN A 34 17.06 28.43 -23.97
CA GLN A 34 16.35 27.16 -23.78
C GLN A 34 15.09 27.31 -22.92
N VAL A 35 15.13 28.05 -21.81
CA VAL A 35 13.91 28.22 -20.99
C VAL A 35 12.87 29.10 -21.68
N ASN A 36 13.29 30.08 -22.48
CA ASN A 36 12.38 30.92 -23.28
C ASN A 36 11.70 30.10 -24.38
N ALA A 37 12.42 29.17 -25.01
CA ALA A 37 11.89 28.27 -26.02
C ALA A 37 11.01 27.14 -25.43
N TRP A 38 11.34 26.66 -24.23
CA TRP A 38 10.51 25.67 -23.51
C TRP A 38 9.23 26.30 -22.98
N ALA A 39 9.33 27.50 -22.41
CA ALA A 39 8.24 28.19 -21.77
C ALA A 39 8.14 29.67 -22.19
N PRO A 40 7.59 29.96 -23.38
CA PRO A 40 7.45 31.34 -23.88
C PRO A 40 6.45 32.16 -23.05
N GLU A 41 6.60 33.49 -23.04
CA GLU A 41 5.66 34.40 -22.34
C GLU A 41 4.22 34.35 -22.91
N LYS A 42 4.08 34.01 -24.20
CA LYS A 42 2.79 33.88 -24.88
C LYS A 42 2.56 32.43 -25.26
N TRP A 43 1.41 31.91 -24.86
CA TRP A 43 1.05 30.51 -25.04
C TRP A 43 -0.17 30.37 -25.95
N GLU A 44 -0.18 29.31 -26.76
CA GLU A 44 -1.40 28.83 -27.40
C GLU A 44 -2.08 27.83 -26.46
N THR A 45 -3.22 28.21 -25.88
CA THR A 45 -3.89 27.43 -24.82
C THR A 45 -4.63 26.20 -25.33
N GLY A 46 -4.85 26.08 -26.64
CA GLY A 46 -5.67 25.01 -27.24
C GLY A 46 -5.09 23.62 -27.04
N ASP A 47 -3.78 23.44 -27.22
CA ASP A 47 -3.13 22.14 -27.16
C ASP A 47 -3.05 21.59 -25.72
N TRP A 48 -2.93 22.48 -24.73
CA TRP A 48 -2.90 22.11 -23.31
C TRP A 48 -4.26 21.67 -22.80
N GLU A 49 -5.33 22.36 -23.21
CA GLU A 49 -6.69 22.01 -22.79
C GLU A 49 -7.09 20.62 -23.27
N GLN A 50 -6.81 20.31 -24.55
CA GLN A 50 -7.10 18.99 -25.10
C GLN A 50 -6.22 17.90 -24.46
N SER A 51 -4.92 18.16 -24.30
CA SER A 51 -4.00 17.18 -23.71
C SER A 51 -4.35 16.82 -22.26
N PHE A 52 -4.77 17.79 -21.44
CA PHE A 52 -5.23 17.47 -20.07
C PHE A 52 -6.59 16.78 -20.02
N ALA A 53 -7.41 16.90 -21.07
CA ALA A 53 -8.67 16.16 -21.18
C ALA A 53 -8.45 14.70 -21.60
N ASP A 54 -7.42 14.46 -22.42
CA ASP A 54 -7.05 13.11 -22.89
C ASP A 54 -6.21 12.35 -21.87
N HIS A 55 -5.48 13.06 -21.00
CA HIS A 55 -4.64 12.47 -19.96
C HIS A 55 -5.36 12.43 -18.61
N ASP A 56 -4.91 11.51 -17.78
CA ASP A 56 -5.24 11.50 -16.38
C ASP A 56 -4.41 12.56 -15.64
N SER A 57 -5.07 13.65 -15.23
CA SER A 57 -4.42 14.91 -14.83
C SER A 57 -4.83 15.32 -13.42
N VAL A 58 -3.84 15.60 -12.57
CA VAL A 58 -4.07 15.97 -11.16
C VAL A 58 -3.31 17.24 -10.78
N VAL A 59 -3.86 17.96 -9.79
CA VAL A 59 -3.25 19.14 -9.19
C VAL A 59 -3.09 18.96 -7.68
N ALA A 60 -2.02 19.52 -7.13
CA ALA A 60 -1.79 19.63 -5.70
C ALA A 60 -2.11 21.04 -5.23
N GLU A 61 -2.89 21.15 -4.15
CA GLU A 61 -3.38 22.40 -3.59
C GLU A 61 -3.03 22.50 -2.10
N GLU A 62 -2.64 23.70 -1.67
CA GLU A 62 -2.46 24.02 -0.26
C GLU A 62 -2.98 25.42 0.05
N ASN A 63 -3.85 25.53 1.06
CA ASN A 63 -4.47 26.79 1.47
C ASN A 63 -5.15 27.54 0.31
N GLY A 64 -5.82 26.83 -0.60
CA GLY A 64 -6.52 27.42 -1.74
C GLY A 64 -5.61 27.83 -2.91
N ARG A 65 -4.33 27.45 -2.89
CA ARG A 65 -3.36 27.77 -3.96
C ARG A 65 -2.85 26.49 -4.61
N LEU A 66 -2.76 26.50 -5.94
CA LEU A 66 -2.13 25.42 -6.70
C LEU A 66 -0.61 25.44 -6.49
N ILE A 67 -0.06 24.33 -5.98
CA ILE A 67 1.37 24.18 -5.63
C ILE A 67 2.09 23.13 -6.47
N GLY A 68 1.39 22.39 -7.33
CA GLY A 68 1.97 21.53 -8.35
C GLY A 68 0.90 20.85 -9.21
N PHE A 69 1.31 20.29 -10.34
CA PHE A 69 0.44 19.48 -11.19
C PHE A 69 1.24 18.39 -11.91
N GLY A 70 0.54 17.39 -12.44
CA GLY A 70 1.11 16.42 -13.35
C GLY A 70 0.04 15.61 -14.05
N ASP A 71 0.44 14.88 -15.09
CA ASP A 71 -0.46 14.04 -15.87
C ASP A 71 0.24 12.76 -16.35
N ILE A 72 -0.57 11.76 -16.68
CA ILE A 72 -0.13 10.48 -17.26
C ILE A 72 -1.11 10.03 -18.33
N ASP A 73 -0.59 9.47 -19.42
CA ASP A 73 -1.42 8.92 -20.49
C ASP A 73 -1.85 7.47 -20.23
N GLU A 74 -2.68 6.92 -21.13
CA GLU A 74 -3.13 5.53 -21.04
C GLU A 74 -2.02 4.48 -21.26
N THR A 75 -0.85 4.87 -21.76
CA THR A 75 0.28 3.95 -21.99
C THR A 75 1.18 3.82 -20.77
N GLY A 76 1.09 4.77 -19.83
CA GLY A 76 1.97 4.89 -18.66
C GLY A 76 3.09 5.92 -18.85
N TYR A 77 2.99 6.80 -19.85
CA TYR A 77 3.89 7.92 -20.06
C TYR A 77 3.46 9.12 -19.21
N LEU A 78 4.32 9.48 -18.26
CA LEU A 78 4.22 10.72 -17.48
C LEU A 78 4.72 11.87 -18.34
N ASP A 79 3.81 12.64 -18.94
CA ASP A 79 4.20 13.75 -19.82
C ASP A 79 4.65 14.97 -18.99
N ARG A 80 3.94 15.27 -17.90
CA ARG A 80 4.18 16.49 -17.11
C ARG A 80 4.22 16.23 -15.62
N LEU A 81 5.17 16.91 -14.97
CA LEU A 81 5.26 17.00 -13.52
C LEU A 81 5.98 18.29 -13.11
N TYR A 82 5.24 19.25 -12.57
CA TYR A 82 5.78 20.53 -12.13
C TYR A 82 5.33 20.86 -10.72
N VAL A 83 6.25 21.41 -9.94
CA VAL A 83 6.02 21.84 -8.56
C VAL A 83 6.34 23.32 -8.47
N HIS A 84 5.49 24.08 -7.79
CA HIS A 84 5.69 25.50 -7.57
C HIS A 84 7.07 25.77 -6.95
N ARG A 85 7.78 26.81 -7.42
CA ARG A 85 9.17 27.12 -7.02
C ARG A 85 9.38 27.22 -5.50
N ASP A 86 8.39 27.73 -4.77
CA ASP A 86 8.44 27.92 -3.31
C ASP A 86 8.12 26.63 -2.52
N PHE A 87 7.65 25.58 -3.18
CA PHE A 87 7.21 24.31 -2.59
C PHE A 87 8.11 23.11 -2.98
N GLN A 88 9.28 23.41 -3.54
CA GLN A 88 10.27 22.40 -3.93
C GLN A 88 10.76 21.60 -2.71
N ARG A 89 10.98 20.29 -2.91
CA ARG A 89 11.49 19.36 -1.87
C ARG A 89 10.61 19.22 -0.61
N GLN A 90 9.32 19.55 -0.71
CA GLN A 90 8.34 19.38 0.38
C GLN A 90 7.40 18.18 0.15
N GLY A 91 7.76 17.25 -0.73
CA GLY A 91 6.97 16.05 -1.03
C GLY A 91 5.84 16.25 -2.06
N VAL A 92 5.61 17.47 -2.57
CA VAL A 92 4.55 17.75 -3.56
C VAL A 92 4.68 16.87 -4.81
N GLY A 93 5.85 16.88 -5.45
CA GLY A 93 6.11 16.06 -6.64
C GLY A 93 5.96 14.56 -6.36
N SER A 94 6.41 14.10 -5.18
CA SER A 94 6.25 12.71 -4.77
C SER A 94 4.78 12.32 -4.58
N GLY A 95 3.96 13.22 -4.05
CA GLY A 95 2.52 13.01 -3.87
C GLY A 95 1.80 12.90 -5.22
N ILE A 96 2.02 13.87 -6.12
CA ILE A 96 1.43 13.87 -7.47
C ILE A 96 1.82 12.60 -8.22
N CYS A 97 3.12 12.32 -8.29
CA CYS A 97 3.64 11.15 -9.00
C CYS A 97 3.14 9.85 -8.35
N GLY A 98 2.98 9.81 -7.02
CA GLY A 98 2.38 8.66 -6.34
C GLY A 98 0.95 8.37 -6.79
N VAL A 99 0.10 9.40 -6.94
CA VAL A 99 -1.26 9.25 -7.46
C VAL A 99 -1.23 8.73 -8.89
N LEU A 100 -0.50 9.37 -9.80
CA LEU A 100 -0.47 9.01 -11.22
C LEU A 100 0.11 7.60 -11.45
N GLU A 101 1.23 7.29 -10.79
CA GLU A 101 1.84 5.96 -10.87
C GLU A 101 0.91 4.86 -10.33
N SER A 102 0.09 5.15 -9.31
CA SER A 102 -0.87 4.18 -8.76
C SER A 102 -1.99 3.84 -9.77
N ARG A 103 -2.37 4.80 -10.62
CA ARG A 103 -3.40 4.62 -11.66
C ARG A 103 -2.87 3.82 -12.85
N ALA A 104 -1.56 3.84 -13.08
CA ALA A 104 -0.87 3.04 -14.10
C ALA A 104 0.00 1.91 -13.50
N LYS A 105 -0.33 1.42 -12.29
CA LYS A 105 0.52 0.49 -11.52
C LYS A 105 0.80 -0.85 -12.21
N ASP A 106 -0.07 -1.24 -13.13
CA ASP A 106 0.03 -2.45 -13.94
C ASP A 106 0.74 -2.22 -15.28
N LYS A 107 1.34 -1.05 -15.51
CA LYS A 107 2.04 -0.71 -16.75
C LYS A 107 3.54 -0.52 -16.52
N LYS A 108 4.29 -0.57 -17.61
CA LYS A 108 5.64 0.00 -17.65
C LYS A 108 5.47 1.52 -17.67
N LEU A 109 6.21 2.23 -16.83
CA LEU A 109 6.12 3.69 -16.77
C LEU A 109 7.27 4.33 -17.51
N THR A 110 6.99 5.41 -18.22
CA THR A 110 8.01 6.14 -18.96
C THR A 110 7.90 7.63 -18.68
N VAL A 111 9.01 8.35 -18.79
CA VAL A 111 9.04 9.81 -18.66
C VAL A 111 10.17 10.38 -19.50
N HIS A 112 9.93 11.54 -20.10
CA HIS A 112 10.97 12.34 -20.74
C HIS A 112 11.46 13.39 -19.74
N ALA A 113 12.31 12.95 -18.82
CA ALA A 113 12.76 13.75 -17.69
C ALA A 113 13.72 14.86 -18.13
N SER A 114 13.41 16.09 -17.74
CA SER A 114 14.37 17.20 -17.79
C SER A 114 15.62 16.87 -16.96
N VAL A 115 16.78 17.45 -17.31
CA VAL A 115 18.04 17.35 -16.53
C VAL A 115 17.78 17.57 -15.03
N THR A 116 16.99 18.60 -14.69
CA THR A 116 16.61 18.95 -13.31
C THR A 116 15.86 17.82 -12.58
N SER A 117 15.02 17.06 -13.29
CA SER A 117 14.15 16.03 -12.71
C SER A 117 14.75 14.62 -12.69
N VAL A 118 15.90 14.39 -13.33
CA VAL A 118 16.53 13.05 -13.36
C VAL A 118 16.72 12.48 -11.94
N PRO A 119 17.32 13.20 -10.97
CA PRO A 119 17.53 12.63 -9.62
C PRO A 119 16.21 12.29 -8.90
N PHE A 120 15.14 13.03 -9.19
CA PHE A 120 13.82 12.75 -8.65
C PHE A 120 13.30 11.40 -9.16
N PHE A 121 13.33 11.17 -10.48
CA PHE A 121 12.86 9.91 -11.06
C PHE A 121 13.76 8.72 -10.72
N GLU A 122 15.08 8.91 -10.64
CA GLU A 122 16.00 7.88 -10.16
C GLU A 122 15.67 7.43 -8.74
N SER A 123 15.37 8.37 -7.83
CA SER A 123 14.96 8.03 -6.45
C SER A 123 13.64 7.24 -6.38
N ARG A 124 12.84 7.27 -7.45
CA ARG A 124 11.58 6.52 -7.60
C ARG A 124 11.72 5.22 -8.38
N GLY A 125 12.94 4.82 -8.70
CA GLY A 125 13.24 3.55 -9.38
C GLY A 125 13.19 3.60 -10.90
N TYR A 126 13.05 4.78 -11.51
CA TYR A 126 13.23 4.92 -12.96
C TYR A 126 14.71 4.83 -13.31
N ARG A 127 15.01 4.31 -14.49
CA ARG A 127 16.37 4.21 -15.03
C ARG A 127 16.44 4.98 -16.33
N ALA A 128 17.48 5.81 -16.50
CA ALA A 128 17.74 6.46 -17.76
C ALA A 128 18.12 5.41 -18.82
N VAL A 129 17.36 5.37 -19.91
CA VAL A 129 17.59 4.48 -21.05
C VAL A 129 18.41 5.18 -22.12
N ARG A 130 18.12 6.47 -22.34
CA ARG A 130 18.79 7.26 -23.37
C ARG A 130 18.71 8.76 -23.06
N GLU A 131 19.83 9.45 -23.27
CA GLU A 131 19.88 10.91 -23.42
C GLU A 131 19.46 11.29 -24.85
N GLN A 132 18.62 12.31 -24.99
CA GLN A 132 18.20 12.83 -26.29
C GLN A 132 18.11 14.36 -26.27
N GLN A 133 18.01 14.94 -27.46
CA GLN A 133 17.71 16.35 -27.64
C GLN A 133 16.34 16.51 -28.29
N VAL A 134 15.52 17.38 -27.72
CA VAL A 134 14.21 17.75 -28.26
C VAL A 134 14.27 19.20 -28.73
N GLU A 135 13.78 19.45 -29.94
CA GLU A 135 13.69 20.80 -30.49
C GLU A 135 12.41 21.48 -30.00
N ARG A 136 12.54 22.70 -29.48
CA ARG A 136 11.44 23.62 -29.14
C ARG A 136 11.77 24.98 -29.72
N ASP A 137 10.90 25.52 -30.56
CA ASP A 137 11.09 26.81 -31.23
C ASP A 137 12.50 27.02 -31.84
N GLY A 138 13.04 25.97 -32.47
CA GLY A 138 14.38 25.99 -33.09
C GLY A 138 15.56 25.84 -32.12
N VAL A 139 15.31 25.68 -30.82
CA VAL A 139 16.32 25.49 -29.77
C VAL A 139 16.33 24.04 -29.32
N LEU A 140 17.52 23.46 -29.16
CA LEU A 140 17.68 22.08 -28.68
C LEU A 140 17.77 22.04 -27.15
N LEU A 141 16.94 21.21 -26.53
CA LEU A 141 16.94 20.93 -25.09
C LEU A 141 17.31 19.49 -24.83
N THR A 142 18.28 19.26 -23.95
CA THR A 142 18.63 17.90 -23.50
C THR A 142 17.59 17.40 -22.50
N ASN A 143 17.07 16.18 -22.72
CA ASN A 143 16.29 15.44 -21.73
C ASN A 143 16.66 13.95 -21.76
N PHE A 144 16.10 13.19 -20.82
CA PHE A 144 16.37 11.77 -20.67
C PHE A 144 15.08 10.97 -20.78
N VAL A 145 15.08 9.98 -21.68
CA VAL A 145 14.06 8.93 -21.67
C VAL A 145 14.38 8.02 -20.50
N MET A 146 13.50 8.02 -19.50
CA MET A 146 13.63 7.16 -18.33
C MET A 146 12.45 6.22 -18.24
N GLU A 147 12.70 5.01 -17.76
CA GLU A 147 11.70 3.96 -17.67
C GLU A 147 11.72 3.30 -16.30
N ARG A 148 10.53 2.95 -15.80
CA ARG A 148 10.35 2.08 -14.65
C ARG A 148 9.62 0.82 -15.10
N GLU A 149 10.25 -0.32 -14.90
CA GLU A 149 9.72 -1.61 -15.33
C GLU A 149 8.36 -1.91 -14.69
N ARG A 150 7.53 -2.63 -15.46
CA ARG A 150 6.26 -3.14 -14.96
C ARG A 150 6.51 -4.04 -13.75
N PRO A 151 5.74 -3.92 -12.66
CA PRO A 151 5.91 -4.80 -11.52
C PRO A 151 5.69 -6.27 -11.90
N ARG A 152 6.66 -7.13 -11.56
CA ARG A 152 6.67 -8.58 -11.81
C ARG A 152 5.38 -9.30 -11.42
N ARG A 153 4.67 -8.80 -10.41
CA ARG A 153 3.41 -9.35 -9.93
C ARG A 153 2.29 -9.24 -10.98
N TYR A 154 2.20 -8.13 -11.71
CA TYR A 154 1.19 -7.98 -12.77
C TYR A 154 1.53 -8.80 -14.01
N GLU A 155 2.82 -8.99 -14.30
CA GLU A 155 3.24 -9.95 -15.31
C GLU A 155 2.85 -11.39 -14.93
N ALA A 156 3.01 -11.77 -13.66
CA ALA A 156 2.58 -13.07 -13.15
C ALA A 156 1.07 -13.26 -13.23
N ILE A 157 0.29 -12.26 -12.80
CA ILE A 157 -1.18 -12.26 -12.91
C ILE A 157 -1.59 -12.52 -14.36
N ASP A 158 -1.02 -11.80 -15.33
CA ASP A 158 -1.41 -11.95 -16.74
C ASP A 158 -1.03 -13.33 -17.30
N LYS A 159 0.19 -13.84 -17.00
CA LYS A 159 0.65 -15.13 -17.52
C LYS A 159 -0.13 -16.29 -16.91
N VAL A 160 -0.25 -16.31 -15.58
CA VAL A 160 -1.01 -17.34 -14.85
C VAL A 160 -2.50 -17.24 -15.20
N GLY A 161 -3.03 -16.02 -15.31
CA GLY A 161 -4.42 -15.78 -15.68
C GLY A 161 -4.74 -16.27 -17.09
N ARG A 162 -3.89 -15.95 -18.07
CA ARG A 162 -4.04 -16.49 -19.43
C ARG A 162 -3.97 -18.01 -19.44
N ALA A 163 -3.00 -18.61 -18.75
CA ALA A 163 -2.90 -20.07 -18.66
C ALA A 163 -4.15 -20.71 -18.02
N ALA A 164 -4.73 -20.07 -17.00
CA ALA A 164 -5.98 -20.50 -16.38
C ALA A 164 -7.17 -20.40 -17.34
N VAL A 165 -7.27 -19.30 -18.11
CA VAL A 165 -8.31 -19.13 -19.15
C VAL A 165 -8.15 -20.17 -20.26
N ASP A 166 -6.92 -20.43 -20.71
CA ASP A 166 -6.62 -21.40 -21.78
C ASP A 166 -6.96 -22.85 -21.40
N THR A 167 -7.21 -23.15 -20.12
CA THR A 167 -7.75 -24.46 -19.70
C THR A 167 -9.18 -24.72 -20.19
N GLY A 168 -9.94 -23.65 -20.48
CA GLY A 168 -11.37 -23.73 -20.76
C GLY A 168 -12.26 -24.01 -19.55
N LEU A 169 -11.68 -24.10 -18.35
CA LEU A 169 -12.39 -24.38 -17.08
C LEU A 169 -12.64 -23.12 -16.23
N CYS A 170 -12.01 -22.01 -16.61
CA CYS A 170 -12.07 -20.73 -15.92
C CYS A 170 -13.24 -19.88 -16.43
N ARG A 171 -14.13 -19.49 -15.52
CA ARG A 171 -15.25 -18.57 -15.77
C ARG A 171 -14.94 -17.12 -15.42
N ALA A 172 -14.19 -16.92 -14.34
CA ALA A 172 -13.71 -15.61 -13.92
C ALA A 172 -12.40 -15.72 -13.13
N ILE A 173 -11.65 -14.61 -13.08
CA ILE A 173 -10.46 -14.43 -12.28
C ILE A 173 -10.57 -13.11 -11.54
N VAL A 174 -10.43 -13.18 -10.22
CA VAL A 174 -10.42 -12.00 -9.35
C VAL A 174 -9.21 -12.03 -8.43
N LEU A 175 -8.74 -10.85 -8.06
CA LEU A 175 -7.63 -10.65 -7.14
C LEU A 175 -8.17 -10.13 -5.82
N LYS A 176 -7.80 -10.78 -4.71
CA LYS A 176 -8.13 -10.35 -3.34
C LYS A 176 -6.88 -9.78 -2.66
N GLY A 177 -6.87 -9.75 -1.33
CA GLY A 177 -5.71 -9.28 -0.57
C GLY A 177 -5.42 -7.80 -0.79
N SER A 178 -4.15 -7.43 -0.77
CA SER A 178 -3.77 -6.03 -0.98
C SER A 178 -4.10 -5.52 -2.38
N ILE A 179 -4.11 -6.42 -3.37
CA ILE A 179 -4.49 -6.06 -4.73
C ILE A 179 -5.98 -5.78 -4.85
N GLY A 180 -6.82 -6.61 -4.24
CA GLY A 180 -8.26 -6.40 -4.19
C GLY A 180 -8.66 -5.13 -3.45
N ARG A 181 -7.95 -4.79 -2.36
CA ARG A 181 -8.15 -3.53 -1.61
C ARG A 181 -7.53 -2.30 -2.28
N GLY A 182 -6.65 -2.50 -3.26
CA GLY A 182 -5.95 -1.42 -3.96
C GLY A 182 -4.74 -0.86 -3.21
N ASP A 183 -4.35 -1.44 -2.07
CA ASP A 183 -3.22 -1.02 -1.25
C ASP A 183 -1.93 -1.83 -1.51
N ASP A 184 -1.87 -2.59 -2.61
CA ASP A 184 -0.68 -3.35 -2.99
C ASP A 184 0.60 -2.51 -3.22
N ASP A 185 1.76 -3.10 -2.93
CA ASP A 185 3.09 -2.49 -3.06
C ASP A 185 4.11 -3.49 -3.65
N ALA A 186 5.35 -3.05 -3.86
CA ALA A 186 6.39 -3.89 -4.47
C ALA A 186 6.70 -5.19 -3.70
N TYR A 187 6.23 -5.30 -2.46
CA TYR A 187 6.46 -6.42 -1.55
C TYR A 187 5.23 -7.32 -1.38
N SER A 188 4.09 -6.93 -1.96
CA SER A 188 2.85 -7.69 -1.88
C SER A 188 2.93 -9.03 -2.62
N ASP A 189 2.31 -10.03 -2.03
CA ASP A 189 1.93 -11.30 -2.64
C ASP A 189 0.73 -11.15 -3.58
N ILE A 190 0.36 -12.25 -4.23
CA ILE A 190 -0.76 -12.30 -5.16
C ILE A 190 -1.79 -13.31 -4.67
N ASP A 191 -2.90 -12.80 -4.15
CA ASP A 191 -4.09 -13.60 -3.84
C ASP A 191 -5.00 -13.70 -5.07
N MET A 192 -4.80 -14.74 -5.87
CA MET A 192 -5.52 -14.94 -7.14
C MET A 192 -6.59 -16.02 -6.99
N TYR A 193 -7.83 -15.68 -7.32
CA TYR A 193 -8.97 -16.58 -7.24
C TYR A 193 -9.46 -16.91 -8.65
N VAL A 194 -9.41 -18.19 -8.99
CA VAL A 194 -10.01 -18.70 -10.23
C VAL A 194 -11.37 -19.30 -9.92
N VAL A 195 -12.39 -18.74 -10.57
CA VAL A 195 -13.78 -19.18 -10.46
C VAL A 195 -14.07 -20.19 -11.56
N THR A 196 -14.62 -21.34 -11.16
CA THR A 196 -14.93 -22.47 -12.04
C THR A 196 -16.41 -22.83 -11.92
N ALA A 197 -16.93 -23.65 -12.85
CA ALA A 197 -18.19 -24.33 -12.63
C ALA A 197 -18.01 -25.48 -11.62
N GLU A 198 -19.06 -25.85 -10.88
CA GLU A 198 -19.01 -26.93 -9.89
C GLU A 198 -18.52 -28.26 -10.49
N GLY A 199 -18.93 -28.57 -11.73
CA GLY A 199 -18.50 -29.78 -12.45
C GLY A 199 -17.03 -29.75 -12.90
N ASP A 200 -16.43 -28.56 -13.03
CA ASP A 200 -15.06 -28.37 -13.50
C ASP A 200 -14.05 -28.16 -12.36
N PHE A 201 -14.56 -28.02 -11.13
CA PHE A 201 -13.78 -27.67 -9.95
C PHE A 201 -12.57 -28.58 -9.75
N GLN A 202 -12.79 -29.90 -9.72
CA GLN A 202 -11.72 -30.88 -9.53
C GLN A 202 -10.75 -30.88 -10.72
N ALA A 203 -11.26 -30.75 -11.95
CA ALA A 203 -10.40 -30.72 -13.14
C ALA A 203 -9.47 -29.51 -13.13
N PHE A 204 -9.93 -28.35 -12.63
CA PHE A 204 -9.09 -27.17 -12.50
C PHE A 204 -8.05 -27.31 -11.38
N LEU A 205 -8.41 -27.93 -10.23
CA LEU A 205 -7.44 -28.19 -9.15
C LEU A 205 -6.19 -28.90 -9.67
N ASP A 206 -6.37 -29.89 -10.54
CA ASP A 206 -5.29 -30.68 -11.16
C ASP A 206 -4.45 -29.86 -12.16
N LYS A 207 -4.94 -28.72 -12.65
CA LYS A 207 -4.29 -27.84 -13.62
C LYS A 207 -3.57 -26.64 -13.02
N ARG A 208 -3.79 -26.34 -11.74
CA ARG A 208 -3.23 -25.15 -11.07
C ARG A 208 -1.71 -25.06 -11.18
N LEU A 209 -0.98 -26.16 -10.96
CA LEU A 209 0.48 -26.16 -11.00
C LEU A 209 1.02 -25.88 -12.41
N GLU A 210 0.35 -26.37 -13.46
CA GLU A 210 0.69 -26.06 -14.86
C GLU A 210 0.46 -24.56 -15.15
N CYS A 211 -0.65 -24.00 -14.65
CA CYS A 211 -0.95 -22.57 -14.79
C CYS A 211 0.13 -21.71 -14.11
N LEU A 212 0.54 -22.05 -12.89
CA LEU A 212 1.59 -21.31 -12.17
C LEU A 212 2.95 -21.39 -12.89
N LYS A 213 3.31 -22.55 -13.43
CA LYS A 213 4.56 -22.74 -14.20
C LYS A 213 4.62 -21.89 -15.48
N SER A 214 3.51 -21.33 -15.95
CA SER A 214 3.49 -20.43 -17.12
C SER A 214 4.22 -19.11 -16.89
N TYR A 215 4.32 -18.64 -15.64
CA TYR A 215 5.00 -17.37 -15.34
C TYR A 215 6.52 -17.52 -15.25
N GLY A 216 7.01 -18.53 -14.53
CA GLY A 216 8.43 -18.73 -14.30
C GLY A 216 8.74 -19.99 -13.50
N ASN A 217 10.02 -20.14 -13.12
CA ASN A 217 10.46 -21.30 -12.37
C ASN A 217 10.00 -21.22 -10.90
N ILE A 218 9.33 -22.28 -10.44
CA ILE A 218 8.83 -22.43 -9.08
C ILE A 218 9.87 -23.19 -8.27
N VAL A 219 10.32 -22.60 -7.16
CA VAL A 219 11.28 -23.23 -6.23
C VAL A 219 10.59 -23.96 -5.09
N PHE A 220 9.35 -23.58 -4.76
CA PHE A 220 8.55 -24.21 -3.73
C PHE A 220 7.07 -24.06 -4.06
N TRP A 221 6.28 -25.10 -3.78
CA TRP A 221 4.83 -25.04 -3.82
C TRP A 221 4.23 -25.98 -2.78
N GLU A 222 3.05 -25.65 -2.28
CA GLU A 222 2.31 -26.44 -1.29
C GLU A 222 0.80 -26.27 -1.48
N GLU A 223 0.05 -27.34 -1.23
CA GLU A 223 -1.40 -27.29 -1.20
C GLU A 223 -1.90 -27.07 0.23
N ASN A 224 -2.79 -26.10 0.38
CA ASN A 224 -3.41 -25.75 1.65
C ASN A 224 -4.93 -25.73 1.53
N GLN A 225 -5.61 -25.98 2.64
CA GLN A 225 -7.05 -25.84 2.75
C GLN A 225 -7.39 -24.79 3.82
N PHE A 226 -7.84 -23.63 3.35
CA PHE A 226 -8.37 -22.54 4.20
C PHE A 226 -9.89 -22.40 3.96
N SER A 227 -10.37 -21.20 3.66
CA SER A 227 -11.75 -20.97 3.19
C SER A 227 -12.00 -21.60 1.81
N ALA A 228 -10.95 -21.79 1.00
CA ALA A 228 -10.98 -22.50 -0.28
C ALA A 228 -9.66 -23.26 -0.51
N PRO A 229 -9.64 -24.26 -1.41
CA PRO A 229 -8.40 -24.92 -1.83
C PRO A 229 -7.42 -23.89 -2.43
N GLN A 230 -6.23 -23.82 -1.86
CA GLN A 230 -5.15 -22.92 -2.26
C GLN A 230 -3.97 -23.75 -2.76
N LEU A 231 -3.35 -23.33 -3.86
CA LEU A 231 -2.02 -23.78 -4.25
C LEU A 231 -1.07 -22.59 -4.14
N LEU A 232 -0.21 -22.63 -3.12
CA LEU A 232 0.82 -21.64 -2.88
C LEU A 232 2.03 -21.94 -3.77
N ALA A 233 2.63 -20.91 -4.37
CA ALA A 233 3.89 -21.02 -5.12
C ALA A 233 4.85 -19.87 -4.81
N ILE A 234 6.14 -20.22 -4.68
CA ILE A 234 7.27 -19.30 -4.57
C ILE A 234 8.15 -19.48 -5.81
N TYR A 235 8.40 -18.38 -6.51
CA TYR A 235 9.24 -18.35 -7.72
C TYR A 235 10.72 -18.05 -7.38
N GLU A 236 11.64 -18.33 -8.32
CA GLU A 236 13.09 -18.04 -8.15
C GLU A 236 13.39 -16.57 -7.85
N ASN A 237 12.56 -15.64 -8.35
CA ASN A 237 12.71 -14.22 -8.04
C ASN A 237 12.13 -13.84 -6.67
N GLY A 238 11.60 -14.79 -5.91
CA GLY A 238 10.98 -14.59 -4.59
C GLY A 238 9.56 -14.04 -4.66
N LEU A 239 8.90 -14.02 -5.82
CA LEU A 239 7.47 -13.69 -5.90
C LEU A 239 6.65 -14.81 -5.25
N HIS A 240 5.66 -14.42 -4.45
CA HIS A 240 4.71 -15.29 -3.78
C HIS A 240 3.33 -15.20 -4.46
N VAL A 241 2.74 -16.34 -4.82
CA VAL A 241 1.42 -16.41 -5.45
C VAL A 241 0.59 -17.49 -4.76
N ASP A 242 -0.58 -17.06 -4.27
CA ASP A 242 -1.61 -17.92 -3.71
C ASP A 242 -2.74 -18.08 -4.72
N LEU A 243 -2.80 -19.25 -5.37
CA LEU A 243 -3.82 -19.57 -6.37
C LEU A 243 -4.97 -20.36 -5.74
N TYR A 244 -6.07 -19.68 -5.48
CA TYR A 244 -7.31 -20.25 -4.97
C TYR A 244 -8.20 -20.74 -6.10
N THR A 245 -8.93 -21.83 -5.84
CA THR A 245 -10.00 -22.31 -6.72
C THR A 245 -11.33 -22.30 -5.99
N VAL A 246 -12.30 -21.63 -6.59
CA VAL A 246 -13.62 -21.38 -6.02
C VAL A 246 -14.72 -21.60 -7.07
N THR A 247 -15.96 -21.72 -6.62
CA THR A 247 -17.17 -21.49 -7.41
C THR A 247 -17.75 -20.13 -7.01
N ALA A 248 -18.71 -19.61 -7.76
CA ALA A 248 -19.34 -18.34 -7.43
C ALA A 248 -20.06 -18.41 -6.06
N GLU A 249 -20.54 -19.60 -5.67
CA GLU A 249 -21.31 -19.82 -4.45
C GLU A 249 -20.43 -20.04 -3.22
N ASN A 250 -19.22 -20.57 -3.37
CA ASN A 250 -18.34 -20.90 -2.24
C ASN A 250 -17.29 -19.80 -1.93
N MET A 251 -17.23 -18.76 -2.76
CA MET A 251 -16.31 -17.66 -2.57
C MET A 251 -16.74 -16.76 -1.41
N GLU A 252 -15.78 -16.38 -0.56
CA GLU A 252 -16.04 -15.47 0.56
C GLU A 252 -16.12 -14.01 0.10
N HIS A 253 -17.15 -13.29 0.55
CA HIS A 253 -17.45 -11.90 0.19
C HIS A 253 -17.01 -10.88 1.24
N SER A 254 -15.98 -11.18 2.05
CA SER A 254 -15.54 -10.30 3.14
C SER A 254 -14.60 -9.18 2.72
N ASP A 255 -14.16 -9.12 1.46
CA ASP A 255 -13.22 -8.09 0.99
C ASP A 255 -13.57 -7.63 -0.43
N PRO A 256 -13.16 -6.41 -0.79
CA PRO A 256 -13.21 -5.97 -2.19
C PRO A 256 -12.33 -6.88 -3.06
N VAL A 257 -12.69 -6.94 -4.34
CA VAL A 257 -11.92 -7.67 -5.35
C VAL A 257 -11.56 -6.76 -6.51
N LYS A 258 -10.42 -7.05 -7.14
CA LYS A 258 -10.07 -6.50 -8.45
C LYS A 258 -10.34 -7.57 -9.51
N VAL A 259 -11.27 -7.30 -10.42
CA VAL A 259 -11.56 -8.21 -11.54
C VAL A 259 -10.39 -8.19 -12.53
N HIS A 260 -9.90 -9.38 -12.87
CA HIS A 260 -8.88 -9.57 -13.91
C HIS A 260 -9.48 -10.16 -15.19
N TYR A 261 -10.43 -11.09 -15.07
CA TYR A 261 -11.14 -11.72 -16.18
C TYR A 261 -12.57 -12.05 -15.74
N ASP A 262 -13.60 -11.63 -16.48
CA ASP A 262 -15.01 -11.95 -16.17
C ASP A 262 -15.91 -11.76 -17.41
N PRO A 263 -15.79 -12.61 -18.44
CA PRO A 263 -16.60 -12.49 -19.66
C PRO A 263 -18.10 -12.76 -19.42
N GLU A 264 -18.45 -13.43 -18.34
CA GLU A 264 -19.82 -13.80 -17.99
C GLU A 264 -20.51 -12.77 -17.09
N GLY A 265 -19.77 -11.77 -16.58
CA GLY A 265 -20.30 -10.75 -15.68
C GLY A 265 -20.68 -11.26 -14.29
N ILE A 266 -20.01 -12.32 -13.80
CA ILE A 266 -20.26 -12.92 -12.48
C ILE A 266 -20.04 -11.89 -11.36
N PHE A 267 -19.10 -10.96 -11.54
CA PHE A 267 -18.72 -9.95 -10.56
C PHE A 267 -19.26 -8.55 -10.88
N ALA A 268 -20.14 -8.40 -11.89
CA ALA A 268 -20.69 -7.10 -12.29
C ALA A 268 -21.40 -6.37 -11.13
N ASP A 269 -22.10 -7.12 -10.28
CA ASP A 269 -22.81 -6.62 -9.09
C ASP A 269 -22.16 -7.10 -7.78
N TYR A 270 -20.86 -7.43 -7.80
CA TYR A 270 -20.18 -7.94 -6.61
C TYR A 270 -20.26 -6.96 -5.44
N ARG A 271 -20.76 -7.47 -4.31
CA ARG A 271 -20.78 -6.74 -3.04
C ARG A 271 -19.92 -7.49 -2.03
N TRP A 272 -19.30 -6.72 -1.16
CA TRP A 272 -18.55 -7.24 -0.03
C TRP A 272 -19.05 -6.58 1.25
N ASP A 273 -18.93 -7.31 2.34
CA ASP A 273 -19.26 -6.82 3.67
C ASP A 273 -18.23 -7.34 4.67
N ARG A 274 -17.49 -6.39 5.26
CA ARG A 274 -16.58 -6.66 6.38
C ARG A 274 -17.09 -5.88 7.58
N PRO A 275 -17.70 -6.55 8.57
CA PRO A 275 -18.11 -5.86 9.77
C PRO A 275 -16.87 -5.34 10.52
N GLU A 276 -17.02 -4.18 11.16
CA GLU A 276 -16.03 -3.68 12.11
C GLU A 276 -15.86 -4.65 13.29
N MET A 277 -14.66 -4.69 13.87
CA MET A 277 -14.46 -5.40 15.12
C MET A 277 -15.42 -4.89 16.20
N SER A 278 -16.17 -5.81 16.79
CA SER A 278 -17.18 -5.51 17.79
C SER A 278 -16.55 -5.07 19.12
N PRO A 279 -17.31 -4.35 19.98
CA PRO A 279 -16.89 -4.05 21.35
C PRO A 279 -16.43 -5.26 22.15
N ALA A 280 -17.06 -6.42 21.96
CA ALA A 280 -16.71 -7.66 22.64
C ALA A 280 -15.35 -8.21 22.18
N GLU A 281 -15.05 -8.14 20.88
CA GLU A 281 -13.75 -8.57 20.34
C GLU A 281 -12.62 -7.65 20.81
N LEU A 282 -12.84 -6.33 20.80
CA LEU A 282 -11.87 -5.37 21.34
C LEU A 282 -11.64 -5.60 22.83
N ALA A 283 -12.69 -5.87 23.61
CA ALA A 283 -12.55 -6.20 25.02
C ALA A 283 -11.81 -7.53 25.27
N ALA A 284 -11.97 -8.50 24.37
CA ALA A 284 -11.21 -9.74 24.39
C ALA A 284 -9.71 -9.48 24.15
N SER A 285 -9.35 -8.70 23.11
CA SER A 285 -7.96 -8.29 22.86
C SER A 285 -7.36 -7.54 24.06
N PHE A 286 -8.10 -6.60 24.65
CA PHE A 286 -7.67 -5.87 25.85
C PHE A 286 -7.39 -6.80 27.04
N SER A 287 -8.27 -7.78 27.26
CA SER A 287 -8.09 -8.76 28.34
C SER A 287 -6.93 -9.71 28.06
N SER A 288 -6.76 -10.14 26.81
CA SER A 288 -5.66 -10.99 26.36
C SER A 288 -4.31 -10.31 26.52
N ALA A 289 -4.19 -9.02 26.17
CA ALA A 289 -2.96 -8.25 26.35
C ALA A 289 -2.49 -8.29 27.82
N LEU A 290 -3.40 -8.05 28.76
CA LEU A 290 -3.13 -8.11 30.20
C LEU A 290 -2.84 -9.54 30.68
N TYR A 291 -3.58 -10.53 30.17
CA TYR A 291 -3.38 -11.94 30.53
C TYR A 291 -1.99 -12.43 30.16
N TYR A 292 -1.53 -12.14 28.95
CA TYR A 292 -0.19 -12.56 28.50
C TYR A 292 0.93 -11.94 29.33
N MET A 293 0.76 -10.73 29.88
CA MET A 293 1.73 -10.17 30.83
C MET A 293 1.81 -11.02 32.11
N VAL A 294 0.67 -11.47 32.65
CA VAL A 294 0.66 -12.36 33.83
C VAL A 294 1.31 -13.71 33.52
N GLU A 295 0.99 -14.29 32.36
CA GLU A 295 1.57 -15.57 31.94
C GLU A 295 3.09 -15.47 31.75
N ALA A 296 3.56 -14.39 31.13
CA ALA A 296 4.97 -14.15 30.88
C ALA A 296 5.79 -13.99 32.17
N ASP A 297 5.22 -13.41 33.23
CA ASP A 297 5.91 -13.30 34.53
C ASP A 297 6.31 -14.67 35.09
N THR A 298 5.49 -15.70 34.89
CA THR A 298 5.82 -17.06 35.33
C THR A 298 7.05 -17.60 34.60
N ALA A 299 7.18 -17.31 33.31
CA ALA A 299 8.36 -17.67 32.52
C ALA A 299 9.59 -16.86 32.95
N TYR A 300 9.40 -15.56 33.21
CA TYR A 300 10.42 -14.63 33.65
C TYR A 300 11.03 -15.05 35.00
N CYS A 301 10.19 -15.40 35.98
CA CYS A 301 10.62 -15.88 37.29
C CYS A 301 11.43 -17.19 37.22
N ARG A 302 11.21 -18.00 36.18
CA ARG A 302 12.00 -19.22 35.89
C ARG A 302 13.28 -18.93 35.09
N LYS A 303 13.57 -17.66 34.80
CA LYS A 303 14.67 -17.19 33.95
C LYS A 303 14.62 -17.76 32.52
N ASN A 304 13.43 -18.12 32.04
CA ASN A 304 13.23 -18.54 30.66
C ASN A 304 12.89 -17.31 29.81
N TYR A 305 13.90 -16.50 29.52
CA TYR A 305 13.72 -15.20 28.87
C TYR A 305 13.25 -15.32 27.42
N ALA A 306 13.69 -16.33 26.67
CA ALA A 306 13.19 -16.58 25.33
C ALA A 306 11.68 -16.89 25.34
N TRP A 307 11.22 -17.71 26.30
CA TRP A 307 9.80 -18.00 26.47
C TRP A 307 9.01 -16.79 26.97
N THR A 308 9.60 -16.00 27.87
CA THR A 308 9.03 -14.72 28.33
C THR A 308 8.79 -13.77 27.16
N ALA A 309 9.78 -13.58 26.30
CA ALA A 309 9.68 -12.77 25.09
C ALA A 309 8.59 -13.29 24.14
N ARG A 310 8.52 -14.61 23.94
CA ARG A 310 7.52 -15.26 23.07
C ARG A 310 6.08 -15.06 23.56
N ILE A 311 5.85 -15.01 24.88
CA ILE A 311 4.53 -14.73 25.44
C ILE A 311 4.22 -13.23 25.37
N LEU A 312 5.18 -12.37 25.73
CA LEU A 312 4.98 -10.92 25.68
C LEU A 312 4.77 -10.39 24.26
N ASP A 313 5.35 -11.03 23.24
CA ASP A 313 5.01 -10.78 21.82
C ASP A 313 3.50 -10.79 21.58
N SER A 314 2.77 -11.77 22.13
CA SER A 314 1.30 -11.82 22.04
C SER A 314 0.64 -10.62 22.73
N SER A 315 1.19 -10.15 23.85
CA SER A 315 0.67 -8.95 24.55
C SER A 315 0.83 -7.69 23.71
N VAL A 316 2.00 -7.52 23.08
CA VAL A 316 2.27 -6.39 22.17
C VAL A 316 1.38 -6.49 20.92
N ALA A 317 1.21 -7.68 20.35
CA ALA A 317 0.37 -7.91 19.18
C ALA A 317 -1.11 -7.56 19.43
N GLU A 318 -1.67 -7.95 20.57
CA GLU A 318 -3.04 -7.55 20.96
C GLU A 318 -3.16 -6.05 21.19
N SER A 319 -2.15 -5.42 21.79
CA SER A 319 -2.10 -3.97 21.98
C SER A 319 -2.03 -3.21 20.64
N ALA A 320 -1.32 -3.76 19.66
CA ALA A 320 -1.26 -3.22 18.30
C ALA A 320 -2.61 -3.32 17.57
N ARG A 321 -3.36 -4.42 17.76
CA ARG A 321 -4.75 -4.55 17.25
C ARG A 321 -5.67 -3.48 17.83
N LEU A 322 -5.59 -3.24 19.14
CA LEU A 322 -6.36 -2.19 19.81
C LEU A 322 -6.00 -0.79 19.29
N LEU A 323 -4.70 -0.50 19.17
CA LEU A 323 -4.22 0.76 18.62
C LEU A 323 -4.76 0.97 17.19
N ARG A 324 -4.68 -0.05 16.33
CA ARG A 324 -5.23 -0.01 14.97
C ARG A 324 -6.71 0.32 14.97
N SER A 325 -7.48 -0.25 15.89
CA SER A 325 -8.94 -0.05 15.94
C SER A 325 -9.40 1.39 16.18
N LEU A 326 -8.52 2.26 16.67
CA LEU A 326 -8.79 3.70 16.80
C LEU A 326 -8.78 4.44 15.46
N TYR A 327 -8.17 3.85 14.43
CA TYR A 327 -7.94 4.47 13.12
C TYR A 327 -8.61 3.70 11.98
N ASP A 328 -8.65 2.38 12.11
CA ASP A 328 -9.14 1.44 11.10
C ASP A 328 -9.74 0.22 11.80
N ARG A 329 -10.94 0.41 12.36
CA ARG A 329 -11.65 -0.63 13.10
C ARG A 329 -12.08 -1.79 12.21
N GLN A 330 -12.38 -1.52 10.94
CA GLN A 330 -12.79 -2.53 9.97
C GLN A 330 -11.69 -3.58 9.74
N TYR A 331 -10.42 -3.17 9.73
CA TYR A 331 -9.29 -4.08 9.55
C TYR A 331 -8.40 -4.22 10.79
N ALA A 332 -8.89 -3.86 11.97
CA ALA A 332 -8.12 -3.94 13.22
C ALA A 332 -7.56 -5.35 13.53
N PHE A 333 -8.22 -6.41 13.08
CA PHE A 333 -7.77 -7.79 13.21
C PHE A 333 -6.38 -8.06 12.60
N LEU A 334 -5.99 -7.28 11.59
CA LEU A 334 -4.69 -7.36 10.92
C LEU A 334 -3.52 -6.93 11.83
N GLY A 335 -3.80 -6.26 12.96
CA GLY A 335 -2.79 -5.87 13.94
C GLY A 335 -1.66 -5.06 13.33
N LEU A 336 -0.44 -5.62 13.37
CA LEU A 336 0.79 -4.98 12.90
C LEU A 336 0.88 -4.76 11.39
N LYS A 337 0.10 -5.49 10.58
CA LYS A 337 0.23 -5.41 9.11
C LYS A 337 -0.03 -3.99 8.63
N LYS A 338 1.01 -3.31 8.15
CA LYS A 338 1.04 -1.91 7.72
C LYS A 338 0.64 -0.89 8.80
N LEU A 339 0.74 -1.24 10.08
CA LEU A 339 0.32 -0.33 11.15
C LEU A 339 1.05 1.02 11.09
N ASN A 340 2.32 1.03 10.67
CA ASN A 340 3.15 2.21 10.45
C ASN A 340 2.63 3.19 9.39
N GLU A 341 1.72 2.76 8.51
CA GLU A 341 1.08 3.61 7.48
C GLU A 341 -0.30 4.11 7.94
N ILE A 342 -0.90 3.45 8.93
CA ILE A 342 -2.26 3.72 9.39
C ILE A 342 -2.29 4.66 10.60
N VAL A 343 -1.31 4.53 11.50
CA VAL A 343 -1.28 5.30 12.76
C VAL A 343 -0.18 6.37 12.73
N PRO A 344 -0.31 7.45 13.52
CA PRO A 344 0.72 8.46 13.63
C PRO A 344 2.08 7.88 14.02
N PRO A 345 3.20 8.37 13.44
CA PRO A 345 4.53 7.80 13.67
C PRO A 345 4.96 7.74 15.14
N GLU A 346 4.54 8.69 15.96
CA GLU A 346 4.78 8.68 17.42
C GLU A 346 4.09 7.52 18.14
N ARG A 347 2.88 7.14 17.72
CA ARG A 347 2.16 6.00 18.29
C ARG A 347 2.74 4.68 17.82
N PHE A 348 3.14 4.60 16.55
CA PHE A 348 3.81 3.41 16.02
C PHE A 348 5.14 3.14 16.74
N ARG A 349 5.92 4.19 17.03
CA ARG A 349 7.18 4.07 17.80
C ARG A 349 7.00 3.43 19.18
N MET A 350 5.84 3.58 19.82
CA MET A 350 5.57 2.90 21.10
C MET A 350 5.50 1.38 20.94
N VAL A 351 4.93 0.91 19.82
CA VAL A 351 4.88 -0.52 19.47
C VAL A 351 6.28 -1.04 19.14
N GLU A 352 7.07 -0.28 18.37
CA GLU A 352 8.46 -0.63 18.08
C GLU A 352 9.32 -0.70 19.34
N GLU A 353 9.15 0.25 20.27
CA GLU A 353 9.85 0.26 21.55
C GLU A 353 9.48 -0.95 22.41
N ALA A 354 8.21 -1.37 22.42
CA ALA A 354 7.80 -2.59 23.11
C ALA A 354 8.51 -3.83 22.55
N TYR A 355 8.54 -3.98 21.22
CA TYR A 355 9.22 -5.08 20.54
C TYR A 355 10.74 -5.07 20.74
N ALA A 356 11.37 -3.90 20.67
CA ALA A 356 12.81 -3.75 20.86
C ALA A 356 13.27 -4.21 22.26
N ASN A 357 12.36 -4.18 23.24
CA ASN A 357 12.62 -4.54 24.62
C ASN A 357 12.15 -5.96 25.01
N LEU A 358 11.74 -6.81 24.06
CA LEU A 358 11.44 -8.24 24.30
C LEU A 358 12.71 -9.08 24.44
N ARG A 359 13.54 -8.76 25.43
CA ARG A 359 14.83 -9.40 25.72
C ARG A 359 15.16 -9.36 27.21
N GLU A 360 16.15 -10.13 27.63
CA GLU A 360 16.70 -10.06 28.99
C GLU A 360 17.09 -8.62 29.35
N GLY A 361 16.64 -8.14 30.51
CA GLY A 361 16.83 -6.76 30.97
C GLY A 361 15.88 -5.73 30.35
N GLY A 362 15.10 -6.08 29.32
CA GLY A 362 14.17 -5.17 28.64
C GLY A 362 12.70 -5.32 29.04
N PHE A 363 12.29 -6.45 29.63
CA PHE A 363 10.87 -6.78 29.81
C PHE A 363 10.06 -5.75 30.60
N GLN A 364 10.66 -5.06 31.58
CA GLN A 364 9.98 -3.99 32.31
C GLN A 364 9.60 -2.83 31.40
N ARG A 365 10.52 -2.42 30.50
CA ARG A 365 10.26 -1.36 29.52
C ARG A 365 9.21 -1.80 28.49
N ALA A 366 9.25 -3.06 28.05
CA ALA A 366 8.23 -3.60 27.15
C ALA A 366 6.83 -3.56 27.81
N ASN A 367 6.74 -3.97 29.08
CA ASN A 367 5.50 -3.92 29.86
C ASN A 367 4.98 -2.48 30.05
N GLU A 368 5.85 -1.51 30.30
CA GLU A 368 5.48 -0.08 30.35
C GLU A 368 4.85 0.38 29.03
N CYS A 369 5.50 0.07 27.89
CA CYS A 369 4.98 0.45 26.57
C CYS A 369 3.62 -0.19 26.29
N VAL A 370 3.41 -1.46 26.67
CA VAL A 370 2.10 -2.12 26.59
C VAL A 370 1.07 -1.39 27.44
N MET A 371 1.38 -1.06 28.69
CA MET A 371 0.45 -0.35 29.57
C MET A 371 0.10 1.05 29.03
N GLU A 372 1.07 1.78 28.48
CA GLU A 372 0.84 3.07 27.82
C GLU A 372 -0.07 2.93 26.58
N LEU A 373 0.11 1.88 25.77
CA LEU A 373 -0.77 1.59 24.63
C LEU A 373 -2.21 1.27 25.06
N LEU A 374 -2.37 0.47 26.12
CA LEU A 374 -3.69 0.14 26.69
C LEU A 374 -4.37 1.38 27.30
N GLU A 375 -3.62 2.26 27.94
CA GLU A 375 -4.11 3.53 28.46
C GLU A 375 -4.59 4.46 27.33
N LEU A 376 -3.79 4.58 26.27
CA LEU A 376 -4.14 5.35 25.08
C LEU A 376 -5.44 4.83 24.44
N PHE A 377 -5.57 3.50 24.28
CA PHE A 377 -6.81 2.90 23.79
C PHE A 377 -7.99 3.19 24.72
N LEU A 378 -7.82 3.05 26.03
CA LEU A 378 -8.88 3.31 27.01
C LEU A 378 -9.36 4.77 26.96
N ASN A 379 -8.45 5.73 26.72
CA ASN A 379 -8.77 7.15 26.68
C ASN A 379 -9.53 7.54 25.41
N GLU A 380 -9.22 6.90 24.28
CA GLU A 380 -9.71 7.31 22.96
C GLU A 380 -10.83 6.42 22.40
N THR A 381 -11.02 5.23 22.96
CA THR A 381 -12.13 4.35 22.56
C THR A 381 -13.47 4.91 23.05
N GLU A 382 -14.55 4.49 22.39
CA GLU A 382 -15.91 4.93 22.70
C GLU A 382 -16.47 4.26 23.97
N GLU A 383 -17.44 4.93 24.62
CA GLU A 383 -18.04 4.44 25.86
C GLU A 383 -18.71 3.06 25.71
N ALA A 384 -19.26 2.78 24.53
CA ALA A 384 -19.83 1.46 24.23
C ALA A 384 -18.79 0.37 24.43
N VAL A 385 -17.55 0.55 23.95
CA VAL A 385 -16.45 -0.40 24.14
C VAL A 385 -15.99 -0.43 25.59
N LYS A 386 -15.85 0.72 26.25
CA LYS A 386 -15.40 0.80 27.66
C LYS A 386 -16.28 -0.04 28.59
N SER A 387 -17.58 -0.14 28.30
CA SER A 387 -18.52 -0.93 29.08
C SER A 387 -18.22 -2.45 29.08
N PHE A 388 -17.50 -2.95 28.08
CA PHE A 388 -17.07 -4.35 27.97
C PHE A 388 -15.67 -4.59 28.57
N LEU A 389 -14.87 -3.54 28.82
CA LEU A 389 -13.50 -3.70 29.26
C LEU A 389 -13.42 -4.16 30.72
N ASN A 390 -12.50 -5.10 30.99
CA ASN A 390 -12.21 -5.52 32.35
C ASN A 390 -11.29 -4.51 33.07
N LEU A 391 -11.86 -3.35 33.44
CA LEU A 391 -11.14 -2.28 34.15
C LEU A 391 -10.68 -2.69 35.56
N GLY A 392 -11.27 -3.75 36.13
CA GLY A 392 -10.78 -4.37 37.36
C GLY A 392 -9.40 -4.97 37.16
N PHE A 393 -9.23 -5.78 36.11
CA PHE A 393 -7.97 -6.42 35.78
C PHE A 393 -6.90 -5.39 35.37
N TYR A 394 -7.27 -4.38 34.58
CA TYR A 394 -6.35 -3.29 34.21
C TYR A 394 -5.79 -2.56 35.43
N ARG A 395 -6.66 -2.13 36.37
CA ARG A 395 -6.24 -1.44 37.60
C ARG A 395 -5.42 -2.35 38.51
N TRP A 396 -5.68 -3.66 38.51
CA TRP A 396 -4.83 -4.61 39.21
C TRP A 396 -3.45 -4.69 38.55
N MET A 397 -3.38 -4.75 37.22
CA MET A 397 -2.11 -4.77 36.48
C MET A 397 -1.28 -3.52 36.76
N GLN A 398 -1.86 -2.32 36.68
CA GLN A 398 -1.17 -1.06 37.00
C GLN A 398 -0.50 -1.07 38.38
N LYS A 399 -1.13 -1.70 39.38
CA LYS A 399 -0.57 -1.79 40.74
C LYS A 399 0.48 -2.88 40.88
N ASN A 400 0.40 -3.95 40.09
CA ASN A 400 1.17 -5.17 40.30
C ASN A 400 2.31 -5.35 39.30
N ILE A 401 2.29 -4.67 38.16
CA ILE A 401 3.41 -4.67 37.21
C ILE A 401 4.63 -4.03 37.88
N ASN A 402 5.80 -4.66 37.76
CA ASN A 402 7.06 -4.32 38.44
C ASN A 402 7.05 -4.39 39.98
N ASN A 403 5.90 -4.71 40.60
CA ASN A 403 5.76 -4.84 42.06
C ASN A 403 5.54 -6.28 42.50
N THR A 404 4.58 -6.97 41.87
CA THR A 404 4.26 -8.39 42.10
C THR A 404 4.74 -9.22 40.93
N LEU A 405 4.51 -8.74 39.71
CA LEU A 405 4.99 -9.31 38.46
C LEU A 405 6.29 -8.61 38.04
N PHE A 406 7.18 -9.33 37.37
CA PHE A 406 8.45 -8.84 36.82
C PHE A 406 9.31 -8.10 37.85
N ARG A 407 9.36 -8.63 39.08
CA ARG A 407 10.21 -8.09 40.14
C ARG A 407 11.69 -8.09 39.69
N PRO A 408 12.44 -7.00 39.94
CA PRO A 408 13.86 -6.91 39.59
C PRO A 408 14.71 -8.02 40.21
#